data_AF-J1YGL7-F1
#
_entry.id   AF-J1YGL7-F1
#
_cell.length_a   1.000
_cell.length_b   1.000
_cell.length_c   1.000
_cell.angle_alpha   90.00
_cell.angle_beta   90.00
_cell.angle_gamma   90.00
#
_symmetry.space_group_name_H-M   'P 1'
#
loop_
_entity.id
_entity.type
_entity.pdbx_description
1 polymer ?
#
loop_
_entity_poly.entity_id
_entity_poly.type
_entity_poly.pdbx_seq_one_letter_code
_entity_poly.pdbx_strand_id
1 'polypeptide(L)'
;MKTFFWFVVIFLLLLTFSGEPPLKPYRDKVVDYAVSLIPTEWQSDSQALASIQRELKDYSKSQGLRQQEYLAAAAENKDSVLRFRQNYCINRDFNPILFGEPLQRSCAIIEKYYDRLSGN
;
A
#
# COMPACT_ATOMS: atom_id res chain seq x y z
N MET A 1 26.55 28.56 -28.09
CA MET A 1 26.93 28.66 -26.67
C MET A 1 25.73 28.68 -25.71
N LYS A 2 24.61 29.35 -26.03
CA LYS A 2 23.41 29.42 -25.16
C LYS A 2 22.67 28.10 -24.95
N THR A 3 22.68 27.21 -25.95
CA THR A 3 22.05 25.88 -25.89
C THR A 3 22.81 24.92 -24.97
N PHE A 4 24.14 24.90 -25.03
CA PHE A 4 24.98 24.08 -24.16
C PHE A 4 24.83 24.50 -22.68
N PHE A 5 24.77 25.80 -22.41
CA PHE A 5 24.50 26.32 -21.07
C PHE A 5 23.16 25.82 -20.51
N TRP A 6 22.11 25.78 -21.33
CA TRP A 6 20.81 25.26 -20.93
C TRP A 6 20.82 23.76 -20.60
N PHE A 7 21.58 22.95 -21.35
CA PHE A 7 21.74 21.53 -21.03
C PHE A 7 22.48 21.32 -19.71
N VAL A 8 23.53 22.09 -19.44
CA VAL A 8 24.27 22.03 -18.18
C VAL A 8 23.40 22.47 -17.00
N VAL A 9 22.56 23.50 -17.19
CA VAL A 9 21.62 23.98 -16.16
C VAL A 9 20.53 22.94 -15.87
N ILE A 10 19.95 22.32 -16.91
CA ILE A 10 18.98 21.22 -16.74
C ILE A 10 19.63 20.04 -16.03
N PHE A 11 20.84 19.68 -16.42
CA PHE A 11 21.58 18.57 -15.82
C PHE A 11 21.91 18.83 -14.35
N LEU A 12 22.32 20.06 -14.00
CA LEU A 12 22.55 20.48 -12.62
C LEU A 12 21.25 20.48 -11.79
N LEU A 13 20.15 20.96 -12.35
CA LEU A 13 18.85 20.92 -11.67
C LEU A 13 18.45 19.48 -11.34
N LEU A 14 18.58 18.55 -12.29
CA LEU A 14 18.28 17.14 -12.06
C LEU A 14 19.16 16.52 -10.96
N LEU A 15 20.44 16.89 -10.87
CA LEU A 15 21.33 16.43 -9.81
C LEU A 15 21.02 17.07 -8.45
N THR A 16 20.63 18.35 -8.41
CA THR A 16 20.38 19.06 -7.14
C THR A 16 19.06 18.62 -6.50
N PHE A 17 18.05 18.27 -7.30
CA PHE A 17 16.79 17.70 -6.82
C PHE A 17 16.88 16.21 -6.42
N SER A 18 18.04 15.57 -6.56
CA SER A 18 18.26 14.17 -6.16
C SER A 18 18.65 13.99 -4.68
N GLY A 19 19.08 15.06 -4.01
CA GLY A 19 19.45 15.05 -2.59
C GLY A 19 18.25 15.43 -1.71
N GLU A 20 17.65 14.42 -1.07
CA GLU A 20 16.58 14.51 -0.05
C GLU A 20 15.23 15.12 -0.50
N PRO A 21 14.14 14.32 -0.57
CA PRO A 21 12.82 14.85 -0.88
C PRO A 21 12.07 15.26 0.41
N PRO A 22 11.82 16.57 0.65
CA PRO A 22 10.76 17.01 1.58
C PRO A 22 9.34 16.84 0.99
N LEU A 23 9.22 16.16 -0.16
CA LEU A 23 7.99 16.03 -0.96
C LEU A 23 7.19 14.74 -0.73
N LYS A 24 7.49 13.97 0.33
CA LYS A 24 6.82 12.68 0.64
C LYS A 24 5.30 12.69 0.42
N PRO A 25 4.51 13.61 1.04
CA PRO A 25 3.06 13.51 0.94
C PRO A 25 2.51 13.84 -0.46
N TYR A 26 3.24 14.62 -1.28
CA TYR A 26 2.80 14.94 -2.64
C TYR A 26 3.21 13.85 -3.63
N ARG A 27 4.42 13.27 -3.49
CA ARG A 27 4.83 12.13 -4.31
C ARG A 27 3.93 10.93 -4.08
N ASP A 28 3.59 10.62 -2.84
CA ASP A 28 2.74 9.47 -2.52
C ASP A 28 1.35 9.61 -3.17
N LYS A 29 0.76 10.82 -3.18
CA LYS A 29 -0.52 11.09 -3.87
C LYS A 29 -0.42 10.94 -5.38
N VAL A 30 0.65 11.43 -5.99
CA VAL A 30 0.86 11.33 -7.45
C VAL A 30 1.12 9.88 -7.86
N VAL A 31 1.89 9.14 -7.06
CA VAL A 31 2.12 7.70 -7.27
C VAL A 31 0.82 6.93 -7.09
N ASP A 32 0.02 7.22 -6.06
CA ASP A 32 -1.29 6.58 -5.87
C ASP A 32 -2.24 6.85 -7.03
N TYR A 33 -2.29 8.10 -7.50
CA TYR A 33 -3.08 8.45 -8.67
C TYR A 33 -2.60 7.70 -9.92
N ALA A 34 -1.29 7.66 -10.16
CA ALA A 34 -0.71 6.92 -11.28
C ALA A 34 -0.99 5.42 -11.20
N VAL A 35 -0.87 4.80 -10.02
CA VAL A 35 -1.20 3.38 -9.79
C VAL A 35 -2.69 3.12 -9.97
N SER A 36 -3.56 4.06 -9.57
CA SER A 36 -5.01 3.95 -9.77
C SER A 36 -5.45 3.98 -11.24
N LEU A 37 -4.61 4.54 -12.12
CA LEU A 37 -4.82 4.57 -13.58
C LEU A 37 -4.34 3.30 -14.28
N ILE A 38 -3.53 2.46 -13.62
CA ILE A 38 -3.06 1.19 -14.18
C ILE A 38 -4.22 0.19 -14.14
N PRO A 39 -4.62 -0.39 -15.28
CA PRO A 39 -5.68 -1.39 -15.30
C PRO A 39 -5.31 -2.55 -14.37
N THR A 40 -6.30 -3.06 -13.65
CA THR A 40 -6.11 -4.01 -12.54
C THR A 40 -5.32 -5.26 -12.92
N GLU A 41 -5.44 -5.67 -14.18
CA GLU A 41 -4.75 -6.79 -14.86
C GLU A 41 -3.22 -6.60 -14.98
N TRP A 42 -2.72 -5.37 -14.87
CA TRP A 42 -1.32 -5.01 -15.10
C TRP A 42 -0.58 -4.70 -13.80
N GLN A 43 -1.26 -4.78 -12.65
CA GLN A 43 -0.65 -4.53 -11.35
C GLN A 43 0.03 -5.80 -10.83
N SER A 44 1.30 -5.68 -10.41
CA SER A 44 2.03 -6.78 -9.81
C SER A 44 1.58 -7.09 -8.38
N ASP A 45 1.84 -8.31 -7.90
CA ASP A 45 1.62 -8.73 -6.51
C ASP A 45 2.19 -7.73 -5.49
N SER A 46 3.36 -7.15 -5.80
CA SER A 46 4.01 -6.15 -4.96
C SER A 46 3.22 -4.84 -4.85
N GLN A 47 2.52 -4.42 -5.92
CA GLN A 47 1.66 -3.24 -5.89
C GLN A 47 0.36 -3.52 -5.13
N ALA A 48 -0.20 -4.73 -5.28
CA ALA A 48 -1.36 -5.17 -4.51
C ALA A 48 -1.05 -5.19 -3.01
N LEU A 49 0.08 -5.80 -2.61
CA LEU A 49 0.55 -5.83 -1.23
C LEU A 49 0.75 -4.41 -0.67
N ALA A 50 1.42 -3.53 -1.42
CA ALA A 50 1.64 -2.15 -0.99
C ALA A 50 0.31 -1.38 -0.79
N SER A 51 -0.69 -1.66 -1.63
CA SER A 51 -2.02 -1.05 -1.50
C SER A 51 -2.78 -1.56 -0.28
N ILE A 52 -2.71 -2.87 -0.01
CA ILE A 52 -3.26 -3.48 1.22
C ILE A 52 -2.59 -2.89 2.47
N GLN A 53 -1.26 -2.81 2.49
CA GLN A 53 -0.50 -2.23 3.59
C GLN A 53 -0.93 -0.79 3.87
N ARG A 54 -1.08 0.03 2.83
CA ARG A 54 -1.49 1.42 2.94
C ARG A 54 -2.90 1.54 3.50
N GLU A 55 -3.88 0.85 2.90
CA GLU A 55 -5.28 0.95 3.31
C GLU A 55 -5.51 0.38 4.72
N LEU A 56 -4.86 -0.74 5.07
CA LEU A 56 -4.95 -1.28 6.43
C LEU A 56 -4.28 -0.35 7.44
N LYS A 57 -3.14 0.27 7.10
CA LYS A 57 -2.48 1.26 7.97
C LYS A 57 -3.32 2.53 8.14
N ASP A 58 -3.96 3.01 7.09
CA ASP A 58 -4.82 4.18 7.18
C ASP A 58 -6.10 3.88 7.97
N TYR A 59 -6.70 2.71 7.72
CA TYR A 59 -7.83 2.22 8.50
C TYR A 59 -7.47 2.07 9.99
N SER A 60 -6.30 1.50 10.29
CA SER A 60 -5.90 1.20 11.66
C SER A 60 -5.73 2.44 12.54
N LYS A 61 -5.48 3.62 11.95
CA LYS A 61 -5.43 4.91 12.70
C LYS A 61 -6.72 5.20 13.47
N SER A 62 -7.86 4.64 13.06
CA SER A 62 -9.15 4.75 13.76
C SER A 62 -9.35 3.71 14.88
N GLN A 63 -8.39 2.79 15.02
CA GLN A 63 -8.46 1.62 15.91
C GLN A 63 -7.53 1.79 17.13
N GLY A 64 -7.67 0.92 18.13
CA GLY A 64 -6.79 0.91 19.31
C GLY A 64 -5.37 0.44 18.96
N LEU A 65 -4.37 0.78 19.79
CA LEU A 65 -2.95 0.46 19.54
C LEU A 65 -2.71 -1.03 19.24
N ARG A 66 -3.31 -1.93 20.03
CA ARG A 66 -3.18 -3.38 19.82
C ARG A 66 -3.72 -3.83 18.46
N GLN A 67 -4.80 -3.20 17.98
CA GLN A 67 -5.38 -3.48 16.67
C GLN A 67 -4.50 -2.91 15.55
N GLN A 68 -3.88 -1.75 15.77
CA GLN A 68 -2.92 -1.17 14.84
C GLN A 68 -1.71 -2.07 14.62
N GLU A 69 -1.09 -2.52 15.70
CA GLU A 69 0.06 -3.44 15.66
C GLU A 69 -0.32 -4.76 14.97
N TYR A 70 -1.48 -5.29 15.30
CA TYR A 70 -1.97 -6.53 14.72
C TYR A 70 -2.27 -6.41 13.22
N LEU A 71 -2.88 -5.31 12.79
CA LEU A 71 -3.14 -5.04 11.37
C LEU A 71 -1.83 -4.82 10.59
N ALA A 72 -0.83 -4.17 11.21
CA ALA A 72 0.48 -4.03 10.60
C ALA A 72 1.16 -5.38 10.40
N ALA A 73 1.10 -6.28 11.40
CA ALA A 73 1.62 -7.64 11.29
C ALA A 73 0.87 -8.48 10.25
N ALA A 74 -0.46 -8.37 10.19
CA ALA A 74 -1.28 -9.04 9.18
C ALA A 74 -0.94 -8.60 7.75
N ALA A 75 -0.46 -7.36 7.58
CA ALA A 75 -0.11 -6.78 6.29
C ALA A 75 1.39 -6.85 5.94
N GLU A 76 2.23 -7.44 6.79
CA GLU A 76 3.70 -7.36 6.66
C GLU A 76 4.22 -7.87 5.31
N ASN A 77 3.68 -8.99 4.84
CA ASN A 77 4.05 -9.63 3.58
C ASN A 77 2.88 -10.42 2.99
N LYS A 78 3.05 -10.93 1.76
CA LYS A 78 2.02 -11.69 1.03
C LYS A 78 1.50 -12.88 1.83
N ASP A 79 2.38 -13.67 2.45
CA ASP A 79 1.98 -14.86 3.20
C ASP A 79 1.17 -14.50 4.46
N SER A 80 1.53 -13.43 5.17
CA SER A 80 0.77 -12.91 6.30
C SER A 80 -0.65 -12.51 5.90
N VAL A 81 -0.79 -11.80 4.77
CA VAL A 81 -2.10 -11.40 4.25
C VAL A 81 -2.94 -12.61 3.85
N LEU A 82 -2.36 -13.56 3.12
CA LEU A 82 -3.07 -14.77 2.67
C LEU A 82 -3.51 -15.62 3.87
N ARG A 83 -2.66 -15.77 4.88
CA ARG A 83 -3.00 -16.49 6.12
C ARG A 83 -4.11 -15.78 6.91
N PHE A 84 -4.02 -14.46 7.05
CA PHE A 84 -5.08 -13.67 7.68
C PHE A 84 -6.41 -13.87 6.97
N ARG A 85 -6.41 -13.77 5.64
CA ARG A 85 -7.62 -13.97 4.82
C ARG A 85 -8.19 -15.36 5.01
N GLN A 86 -7.36 -16.40 4.90
CA GLN A 86 -7.80 -17.77 5.05
C GLN A 86 -8.47 -18.00 6.40
N ASN A 87 -7.82 -17.61 7.48
CA ASN A 87 -8.33 -17.86 8.83
C ASN A 87 -9.58 -17.03 9.12
N TYR A 88 -9.55 -15.72 8.88
CA TYR A 88 -10.57 -14.84 9.45
C TYR A 88 -11.63 -14.37 8.45
N CYS A 89 -11.29 -14.33 7.15
CA CYS A 89 -12.23 -13.89 6.11
C CYS A 89 -12.97 -15.08 5.48
N ILE A 90 -12.29 -16.21 5.30
CA ILE A 90 -12.85 -17.43 4.69
C ILE A 90 -13.33 -18.42 5.75
N ASN A 91 -12.44 -18.91 6.63
CA ASN A 91 -12.80 -19.89 7.65
C ASN A 91 -13.68 -19.29 8.76
N ARG A 92 -13.73 -17.96 8.87
CA ARG A 92 -14.45 -17.23 9.92
C ARG A 92 -13.98 -17.62 11.33
N ASP A 93 -12.69 -17.92 11.46
CA ASP A 93 -12.07 -18.22 12.74
C ASP A 93 -12.22 -17.02 13.70
N PHE A 94 -12.34 -17.30 15.00
CA PHE A 94 -12.42 -16.25 15.99
C PHE A 94 -11.08 -15.49 16.08
N ASN A 95 -11.15 -14.16 15.94
CA ASN A 95 -10.00 -13.28 16.10
C ASN A 95 -10.16 -12.46 17.41
N PRO A 96 -9.28 -12.69 18.41
CA PRO A 96 -9.41 -12.03 19.71
C PRO A 96 -9.06 -10.54 19.70
N ILE A 97 -8.48 -10.02 18.60
CA ILE A 97 -8.02 -8.64 18.49
C ILE A 97 -8.95 -7.81 17.60
N LEU A 98 -9.38 -8.38 16.48
CA LEU A 98 -10.33 -7.78 15.55
C LEU A 98 -11.64 -8.57 15.57
N PHE A 99 -12.71 -7.99 16.09
CA PHE A 99 -14.02 -8.64 16.11
C PHE A 99 -15.08 -7.73 15.50
N GLY A 100 -16.15 -8.31 14.95
CA GLY A 100 -17.26 -7.56 14.37
C GLY A 100 -16.82 -6.68 13.18
N GLU A 101 -17.20 -5.41 13.23
CA GLU A 101 -16.95 -4.44 12.15
C GLU A 101 -15.44 -4.32 11.82
N PRO A 102 -14.51 -4.20 12.79
CA PRO A 102 -13.10 -4.17 12.46
C PRO A 102 -12.58 -5.30 11.60
N LEU A 103 -12.96 -6.54 11.94
CA LEU A 103 -12.56 -7.69 11.14
C LEU A 103 -13.19 -7.66 9.74
N GLN A 104 -14.47 -7.31 9.65
CA GLN A 104 -15.16 -7.19 8.37
C GLN A 104 -14.51 -6.14 7.46
N ARG A 105 -14.13 -4.99 8.01
CA ARG A 105 -13.48 -3.92 7.26
C ARG A 105 -12.09 -4.34 6.76
N SER A 106 -11.30 -5.00 7.61
CA SER A 106 -10.01 -5.56 7.20
C SER A 106 -10.14 -6.60 6.09
N CYS A 107 -11.12 -7.49 6.20
CA CYS A 107 -11.41 -8.47 5.14
C CYS A 107 -11.83 -7.80 3.83
N ALA A 108 -12.68 -6.76 3.88
CA ALA A 108 -13.09 -6.03 2.68
C ALA A 108 -11.91 -5.34 1.97
N ILE A 109 -10.97 -4.77 2.75
CA ILE A 109 -9.75 -4.17 2.20
C ILE A 109 -8.90 -5.24 1.51
N ILE A 110 -8.69 -6.40 2.14
CA ILE A 110 -7.90 -7.48 1.54
C ILE A 110 -8.57 -8.02 0.27
N GLU A 111 -9.89 -8.24 0.30
CA GLU A 111 -10.61 -8.82 -0.83
C GLU A 111 -10.57 -7.92 -2.07
N LYS A 112 -10.59 -6.59 -1.88
CA LYS A 112 -10.43 -5.60 -2.96
C LYS A 112 -9.16 -5.84 -3.80
N TYR A 113 -8.11 -6.42 -3.23
CA TYR A 113 -6.81 -6.65 -3.86
C TYR A 113 -6.46 -8.12 -4.03
N TYR A 114 -7.35 -9.06 -3.65
CA TYR A 114 -7.00 -10.47 -3.52
C TYR A 114 -6.60 -11.12 -4.85
N ASP A 115 -7.39 -10.97 -5.90
CA ASP A 115 -7.12 -11.59 -7.21
C ASP A 115 -5.72 -11.25 -7.69
N ARG A 116 -5.39 -9.94 -7.69
CA ARG A 116 -4.06 -9.39 -7.98
C ARG A 116 -2.95 -9.94 -7.08
N LEU A 117 -3.20 -10.04 -5.77
CA LEU A 117 -2.21 -10.54 -4.83
C LEU A 117 -1.95 -12.05 -5.04
N SER A 118 -2.97 -12.80 -5.43
CA SER A 118 -2.92 -14.25 -5.62
C SER A 118 -2.40 -14.67 -7.01
N GLY A 119 -2.37 -13.76 -7.97
CA GLY A 119 -1.99 -14.04 -9.35
C GLY A 119 -3.08 -14.81 -10.12
N ASN A 120 -4.34 -14.66 -9.71
CA ASN A 120 -5.52 -15.25 -10.36
C ASN A 120 -6.26 -14.23 -11.23
#